data_AF-A0A9D4RB09-F1
#
_entry.id   AF-A0A9D4RB09-F1
#
_cell.length_a   1.000
_cell.length_b   1.000
_cell.length_c   1.000
_cell.angle_alpha   90.00
_cell.angle_beta   90.00
_cell.angle_gamma   90.00
#
_symmetry.space_group_name_H-M   'P 1'
#
loop_
_entity.id
_entity.type
_entity.pdbx_description
1 polymer ?
#
loop_
_entity_poly.entity_id
_entity_poly.type
_entity_poly.pdbx_seq_one_letter_code
_entity_poly.pdbx_strand_id
1 'polypeptide(L)'
;MATKSKEELSEKMRTPEKPRRHYRRRRSPDSSDNSEEESKPVVKVRHYKHDKGVDRESEEWKTQASITQRRLFSEEQCEIIEKKIEEVVVKASRGDYKDHTVDRAPLRSKYFFGEGYTYGSQLEKKGPGMEKLYRKGEVDDIPQWIFDLVVKPIVKEGLVPEGFINSAVINDYLPGGCIVSHIDPPHIFERPIVSVSFFSDCALSFGCRFSFRPIRTTKPVFVLPIDRGCVTLLR
;
A
#
# COMPACT_ATOMS: atom_id res chain seq x y z
N MET A 1 -18.91 -14.47 -22.66
CA MET A 1 -17.89 -15.45 -23.07
C MET A 1 -16.80 -14.73 -23.85
N ALA A 2 -15.58 -14.71 -23.33
CA ALA A 2 -14.36 -14.41 -24.08
C ALA A 2 -13.18 -14.85 -23.20
N THR A 3 -12.82 -16.13 -23.30
CA THR A 3 -11.62 -16.67 -22.65
C THR A 3 -10.40 -16.16 -23.42
N LYS A 4 -9.69 -15.17 -22.87
CA LYS A 4 -8.37 -14.80 -23.39
C LYS A 4 -7.41 -15.97 -23.15
N SER A 5 -6.73 -16.41 -24.21
CA SER A 5 -5.84 -17.57 -24.18
C SER A 5 -4.61 -17.30 -23.31
N LYS A 6 -4.04 -18.36 -22.73
CA LYS A 6 -2.82 -18.31 -21.90
C LYS A 6 -1.61 -17.69 -22.63
N GLU A 7 -1.65 -17.60 -23.95
CA GLU A 7 -0.58 -17.06 -24.78
C GLU A 7 -0.47 -15.53 -24.69
N GLU A 8 -1.61 -14.81 -24.61
CA GLU A 8 -1.61 -13.33 -24.47
C GLU A 8 -1.02 -12.85 -23.12
N LEU A 9 -1.12 -13.67 -22.08
CA LEU A 9 -0.55 -13.41 -20.75
C LEU A 9 0.98 -13.59 -20.72
N SER A 10 1.50 -14.51 -21.55
CA SER A 10 2.93 -14.82 -21.64
C SER A 10 3.71 -13.70 -22.34
N GLU A 11 3.11 -13.08 -23.37
CA GLU A 11 3.77 -12.08 -24.19
C GLU A 11 3.99 -10.74 -23.44
N LYS A 12 3.09 -10.40 -22.50
CA LYS A 12 3.21 -9.21 -21.64
C LYS A 12 4.27 -9.32 -20.53
N MET A 13 4.86 -10.51 -20.31
CA MET A 13 5.88 -10.76 -19.29
C MET A 13 7.33 -10.71 -19.82
N ARG A 14 7.55 -10.44 -21.11
CA ARG A 14 8.92 -10.34 -21.65
C ARG A 14 9.54 -8.97 -21.35
N THR A 15 10.67 -8.99 -20.63
CA THR A 15 11.50 -7.81 -20.35
C THR A 15 12.43 -7.53 -21.54
N PRO A 16 12.66 -6.26 -21.94
CA PRO A 16 13.61 -5.95 -23.00
C PRO A 16 15.05 -6.14 -22.53
N GLU A 17 15.85 -6.89 -23.30
CA GLU A 17 17.28 -7.10 -23.05
C GLU A 17 18.05 -5.77 -23.18
N LYS A 18 18.86 -5.44 -22.17
CA LYS A 18 19.78 -4.29 -22.21
C LYS A 18 21.12 -4.69 -22.83
N PRO A 19 21.74 -3.85 -23.67
CA PRO A 19 22.99 -4.20 -24.35
C PRO A 19 24.18 -4.24 -23.39
N ARG A 20 25.01 -5.28 -23.53
CA ARG A 20 26.26 -5.50 -22.79
C ARG A 20 27.28 -4.41 -23.10
N ARG A 21 27.64 -3.59 -22.10
CA ARG A 21 28.79 -2.66 -22.21
C ARG A 21 30.09 -3.37 -21.84
N HIS A 22 30.99 -3.50 -22.81
CA HIS A 22 32.38 -3.93 -22.61
C HIS A 22 33.18 -2.85 -21.87
N TYR A 23 33.73 -3.17 -20.70
CA TYR A 23 34.76 -2.33 -20.06
C TYR A 23 36.13 -2.63 -20.67
N ARG A 24 36.68 -1.66 -21.41
CA ARG A 24 38.08 -1.66 -21.87
C ARG A 24 39.00 -1.40 -20.65
N ARG A 25 39.86 -2.37 -20.32
CA ARG A 25 41.02 -2.18 -19.42
C ARG A 25 41.97 -1.13 -20.03
N ARG A 26 42.18 0.00 -19.36
CA ARG A 26 43.31 0.91 -19.64
C ARG A 26 44.39 0.69 -18.58
N ARG A 27 45.63 0.60 -19.08
CA ARG A 27 46.89 0.37 -18.35
C ARG A 27 47.24 1.57 -17.46
N SER A 28 47.82 1.27 -16.30
CA SER A 28 48.49 2.21 -15.40
C SER A 28 49.77 2.77 -16.03
N PRO A 29 50.21 3.96 -15.60
CA PRO A 29 51.62 4.15 -15.30
C PRO A 29 51.84 4.60 -13.85
N ASP A 30 53.01 4.19 -13.40
CA ASP A 30 53.62 4.26 -12.09
C ASP A 30 54.10 5.68 -11.75
N SER A 31 53.90 6.13 -10.51
CA SER A 31 54.78 7.08 -9.83
C SER A 31 54.40 7.23 -8.35
N SER A 32 55.33 6.78 -7.51
CA SER A 32 55.55 7.09 -6.09
C SER A 32 55.25 8.53 -5.67
N ASP A 33 54.58 8.74 -4.53
CA ASP A 33 55.19 9.34 -3.33
C ASP A 33 54.26 9.28 -2.10
N ASN A 34 54.90 9.32 -0.93
CA ASN A 34 54.38 9.28 0.44
C ASN A 34 53.27 10.30 0.75
N SER A 35 52.32 9.92 1.62
CA SER A 35 52.08 10.53 2.95
C SER A 35 50.62 10.41 3.41
N GLU A 36 50.45 9.95 4.64
CA GLU A 36 49.33 10.23 5.57
C GLU A 36 47.96 9.59 5.28
N GLU A 37 47.73 8.50 6.02
CA GLU A 37 46.48 7.75 6.12
C GLU A 37 45.45 8.55 6.94
N GLU A 38 44.72 9.45 6.28
CA GLU A 38 43.54 10.12 6.85
C GLU A 38 42.39 9.10 6.98
N SER A 39 42.12 8.72 8.22
CA SER A 39 41.11 7.73 8.58
C SER A 39 39.70 8.27 8.31
N LYS A 40 39.10 7.84 7.20
CA LYS A 40 37.68 8.13 6.89
C LYS A 40 36.77 7.53 7.99
N PRO A 41 35.76 8.27 8.46
CA PRO A 41 34.88 7.76 9.50
C PRO A 41 34.07 6.59 8.93
N VAL A 42 34.32 5.39 9.46
CA VAL A 42 33.47 4.22 9.24
C VAL A 42 32.10 4.55 9.82
N VAL A 43 31.15 4.86 8.94
CA VAL A 43 29.74 4.97 9.31
C VAL A 43 29.34 3.59 9.85
N LYS A 44 29.27 3.48 11.18
CA LYS A 44 28.76 2.30 11.87
C LYS A 44 27.31 2.11 11.45
N VAL A 45 27.10 1.29 10.42
CA VAL A 45 25.79 0.71 10.12
C VAL A 45 25.38 -0.03 11.39
N ARG A 46 24.48 0.57 12.16
CA ARG A 46 23.84 -0.05 13.31
C ARG A 46 23.10 -1.26 12.77
N HIS A 47 23.75 -2.41 12.82
CA HIS A 47 23.07 -3.69 12.77
C HIS A 47 22.10 -3.68 13.95
N TYR A 48 20.81 -3.47 13.66
CA TYR A 48 19.75 -3.76 14.62
C TYR A 48 19.92 -5.23 14.97
N LYS A 49 20.48 -5.49 16.16
CA LYS A 49 20.51 -6.83 16.73
C LYS A 49 19.06 -7.29 16.77
N HIS A 50 18.76 -8.31 15.96
CA HIS A 50 17.50 -9.00 16.03
C HIS A 50 17.41 -9.56 17.44
N ASP A 51 16.56 -8.97 18.26
CA ASP A 51 16.32 -9.45 19.61
C ASP A 51 15.72 -10.85 19.49
N LYS A 52 16.54 -11.86 19.82
CA LYS A 52 16.11 -13.26 19.87
C LYS A 52 15.32 -13.43 21.14
N GLY A 53 14.03 -13.07 21.12
CA GLY A 53 13.21 -13.23 22.32
C GLY A 53 11.78 -12.72 22.28
N VAL A 54 11.25 -12.24 21.15
CA VAL A 54 9.82 -11.93 21.08
C VAL A 54 9.08 -13.19 20.65
N ASP A 55 8.32 -13.75 21.59
CA ASP A 55 7.47 -14.91 21.38
C ASP A 55 6.39 -14.60 20.33
N ARG A 56 6.24 -15.47 19.34
CA ARG A 56 5.28 -15.30 18.25
C ARG A 56 3.84 -15.29 18.75
N GLU A 57 3.54 -16.05 19.80
CA GLU A 57 2.21 -16.02 20.44
C GLU A 57 1.95 -14.66 21.09
N SER A 58 2.98 -14.04 21.68
CA SER A 58 2.91 -12.66 22.17
C SER A 58 2.68 -11.63 21.05
N GLU A 59 3.30 -11.81 19.88
CA GLU A 59 3.08 -10.91 18.72
C GLU A 59 1.67 -11.06 18.14
N GLU A 60 1.18 -12.29 18.02
CA GLU A 60 -0.19 -12.58 17.57
C GLU A 60 -1.22 -11.96 18.52
N TRP A 61 -1.06 -12.18 19.83
CA TRP A 61 -1.93 -11.58 20.85
C TRP A 61 -1.94 -10.05 20.77
N LYS A 62 -0.76 -9.41 20.69
CA LYS A 62 -0.67 -7.94 20.56
C LYS A 62 -1.34 -7.44 19.30
N THR A 63 -1.15 -8.14 18.18
CA THR A 63 -1.77 -7.80 16.90
C THR A 63 -3.29 -7.90 17.01
N GLN A 64 -3.81 -9.00 17.55
CA GLN A 64 -5.25 -9.20 17.74
C GLN A 64 -5.84 -8.14 18.69
N ALA A 65 -5.15 -7.81 19.78
CA ALA A 65 -5.58 -6.80 20.74
C ALA A 65 -5.64 -5.37 20.15
N SER A 66 -4.82 -5.06 19.14
CA SER A 66 -4.84 -3.77 18.43
C SER A 66 -5.94 -3.64 17.37
N ILE A 67 -6.67 -4.72 17.06
CA ILE A 67 -7.67 -4.77 16.01
C ILE A 67 -9.07 -4.69 16.60
N THR A 68 -9.94 -3.89 15.99
CA THR A 68 -11.38 -3.94 16.24
C THR A 68 -12.10 -4.15 14.92
N GLN A 69 -12.94 -5.19 14.82
CA GLN A 69 -13.73 -5.46 13.63
C GLN A 69 -15.21 -5.48 13.97
N ARG A 70 -16.04 -4.89 13.10
CA ARG A 70 -17.50 -4.94 13.19
C ARG A 70 -18.13 -5.09 11.82
N ARG A 71 -19.12 -5.97 11.69
CA ARG A 71 -20.01 -5.98 10.53
C ARG A 71 -20.99 -4.82 10.67
N LEU A 72 -20.77 -3.76 9.90
CA LEU A 72 -21.55 -2.53 10.01
C LEU A 72 -22.55 -2.37 8.87
N PHE A 73 -22.15 -2.74 7.65
CA PHE A 73 -22.95 -2.51 6.46
C PHE A 73 -23.74 -3.76 6.10
N SER A 74 -25.03 -3.60 5.85
CA SER A 74 -25.90 -4.66 5.31
C SER A 74 -25.56 -4.96 3.86
N GLU A 75 -26.08 -6.07 3.32
CA GLU A 75 -25.88 -6.43 1.90
C GLU A 75 -26.40 -5.33 0.96
N GLU A 76 -27.59 -4.79 1.23
CA GLU A 76 -28.19 -3.71 0.44
C GLU A 76 -27.34 -2.42 0.49
N GLN A 77 -26.83 -2.05 1.67
CA GLN A 77 -25.93 -0.91 1.80
C GLN A 77 -24.63 -1.12 1.02
N CYS A 78 -24.07 -2.34 1.09
CA CYS A 78 -22.88 -2.69 0.32
C CYS A 78 -23.14 -2.56 -1.19
N GLU A 79 -24.27 -3.06 -1.70
CA GLU A 79 -24.61 -2.95 -3.13
C GLU A 79 -24.71 -1.50 -3.61
N ILE A 80 -25.28 -0.62 -2.79
CA ILE A 80 -25.39 0.81 -3.11
C ILE A 80 -24.00 1.45 -3.16
N ILE A 81 -23.14 1.14 -2.18
CA ILE A 81 -21.77 1.68 -2.11
C ILE A 81 -20.92 1.12 -3.26
N GLU A 82 -21.05 -0.16 -3.59
CA GLU A 82 -20.33 -0.81 -4.68
C GLU A 82 -20.64 -0.17 -6.02
N LYS A 83 -21.91 0.15 -6.32
CA LYS A 83 -22.28 0.93 -7.51
C LYS A 83 -21.60 2.30 -7.54
N LYS A 84 -21.45 2.96 -6.38
CA LYS A 84 -20.69 4.22 -6.29
C LYS A 84 -19.20 4.05 -6.51
N ILE A 85 -18.62 2.93 -6.07
CA ILE A 85 -17.23 2.59 -6.38
C ILE A 85 -17.06 2.34 -7.88
N GLU A 86 -17.97 1.61 -8.52
CA GLU A 86 -17.96 1.40 -9.97
C GLU A 86 -18.04 2.72 -10.76
N GLU A 87 -18.89 3.68 -10.31
CA GLU A 87 -18.93 5.03 -10.87
C GLU A 87 -17.57 5.74 -10.79
N VAL A 88 -16.82 5.59 -9.68
CA VAL A 88 -15.45 6.11 -9.53
C VAL A 88 -14.52 5.48 -10.56
N VAL A 89 -14.56 4.15 -10.75
CA VAL A 89 -13.72 3.44 -11.73
C VAL A 89 -14.00 3.96 -13.15
N VAL A 90 -15.28 4.13 -13.51
CA VAL A 90 -15.70 4.65 -14.81
C VAL A 90 -15.19 6.08 -15.02
N LYS A 91 -15.39 6.98 -14.05
CA LYS A 91 -14.88 8.37 -14.13
C LYS A 91 -13.37 8.42 -14.27
N ALA A 92 -12.66 7.60 -13.49
CA ALA A 92 -11.21 7.49 -13.60
C ALA A 92 -10.78 7.04 -15.00
N SER A 93 -11.47 6.06 -15.60
CA SER A 93 -11.16 5.58 -16.96
C SER A 93 -11.36 6.64 -18.05
N ARG A 94 -12.22 7.63 -17.81
CA ARG A 94 -12.48 8.76 -18.71
C ARG A 94 -11.48 9.91 -18.54
N GLY A 95 -10.70 9.88 -17.47
CA GLY A 95 -9.77 10.97 -17.12
C GLY A 95 -10.45 12.12 -16.40
N ASP A 96 -11.60 11.88 -15.74
CA ASP A 96 -12.39 12.93 -15.07
C ASP A 96 -11.81 13.36 -13.71
N TYR A 97 -10.73 12.71 -13.25
CA TYR A 97 -10.05 13.00 -11.98
C TYR A 97 -8.68 13.61 -12.19
N LYS A 98 -8.19 14.34 -11.19
CA LYS A 98 -6.84 14.90 -11.17
C LYS A 98 -5.78 13.80 -11.23
N ASP A 99 -4.60 14.15 -11.73
CA ASP A 99 -3.49 13.22 -11.94
C ASP A 99 -3.09 12.44 -10.68
N HIS A 100 -3.07 13.09 -9.51
CA HIS A 100 -2.69 12.45 -8.25
C HIS A 100 -3.85 11.75 -7.53
N THR A 101 -5.08 11.88 -8.02
CA THR A 101 -6.23 11.12 -7.53
C THR A 101 -6.13 9.65 -7.91
N VAL A 102 -5.55 9.32 -9.07
CA VAL A 102 -5.59 7.95 -9.60
C VAL A 102 -4.19 7.34 -9.73
N ASP A 103 -3.91 6.29 -8.96
CA ASP A 103 -2.70 5.46 -9.10
C ASP A 103 -3.08 4.08 -9.68
N ARG A 104 -2.49 3.72 -10.82
CA ARG A 104 -2.78 2.47 -11.53
C ARG A 104 -1.58 1.53 -11.47
N ALA A 105 -1.78 0.36 -10.89
CA ALA A 105 -0.85 -0.77 -10.96
C ALA A 105 -1.53 -1.98 -11.66
N PRO A 106 -0.77 -2.98 -12.16
CA PRO A 106 -1.30 -4.04 -13.02
C PRO A 106 -2.55 -4.79 -12.51
N LEU A 107 -2.65 -5.01 -11.21
CA LEU A 107 -3.76 -5.74 -10.57
C LEU A 107 -4.42 -4.97 -9.42
N ARG A 108 -4.09 -3.68 -9.30
CA ARG A 108 -4.64 -2.82 -8.23
C ARG A 108 -4.65 -1.37 -8.67
N SER A 109 -5.80 -0.72 -8.57
CA SER A 109 -5.91 0.73 -8.69
C SER A 109 -6.17 1.35 -7.32
N LYS A 110 -5.64 2.56 -7.09
CA LYS A 110 -5.94 3.37 -5.91
C LYS A 110 -6.56 4.69 -6.35
N TYR A 111 -7.57 5.13 -5.61
CA TYR A 111 -8.23 6.41 -5.80
C TYR A 111 -8.13 7.22 -4.50
N PHE A 112 -7.38 8.32 -4.51
CA PHE A 112 -7.12 9.18 -3.36
C PHE A 112 -8.06 10.38 -3.37
N PHE A 113 -8.78 10.60 -2.27
CA PHE A 113 -9.66 11.75 -2.12
C PHE A 113 -9.41 12.49 -0.80
N GLY A 114 -9.55 13.82 -0.83
CA GLY A 114 -9.26 14.73 0.27
C GLY A 114 -7.76 15.01 0.38
N GLU A 115 -7.02 14.05 0.93
CA GLU A 115 -5.57 14.10 1.02
C GLU A 115 -4.95 12.92 0.26
N GLY A 116 -3.77 13.15 -0.32
CA GLY A 116 -2.99 12.12 -0.99
C GLY A 116 -1.52 12.28 -0.65
N TYR A 117 -0.73 11.24 -0.89
CA TYR A 117 0.70 11.24 -0.59
C TYR A 117 1.51 10.55 -1.67
N THR A 118 2.79 10.92 -1.73
CA THR A 118 3.75 10.30 -2.65
C THR A 118 3.99 8.84 -2.25
N TYR A 119 3.89 7.91 -3.19
CA TYR A 119 4.09 6.48 -2.95
C TYR A 119 4.85 5.80 -4.10
N GLY A 120 5.35 4.59 -3.85
CA GLY A 120 5.83 3.67 -4.90
C GLY A 120 7.02 4.20 -5.71
N SER A 121 6.87 4.26 -7.03
CA SER A 121 7.93 4.63 -7.98
C SER A 121 8.50 6.04 -7.75
N GLN A 122 7.74 6.94 -7.12
CA GLN A 122 8.21 8.26 -6.73
C GLN A 122 9.23 8.20 -5.57
N LEU A 123 9.17 7.14 -4.76
CA LEU A 123 10.10 6.83 -3.67
C LEU A 123 11.31 6.02 -4.13
N GLU A 124 11.31 5.41 -5.33
CA GLU A 124 12.49 4.69 -5.85
C GLU A 124 13.74 5.58 -5.90
N LYS A 125 13.56 6.91 -5.99
CA LYS A 125 14.67 7.88 -5.94
C LYS A 125 15.06 8.32 -4.52
N LYS A 126 14.23 8.08 -3.50
CA LYS A 126 14.37 8.68 -2.15
C LYS A 126 14.36 7.67 -0.98
N GLY A 127 14.02 6.41 -1.24
CA GLY A 127 13.92 5.35 -0.23
C GLY A 127 12.55 5.28 0.45
N PRO A 128 12.21 4.14 1.08
CA PRO A 128 10.97 3.96 1.85
C PRO A 128 10.94 4.85 3.11
N GLY A 129 9.75 5.23 3.59
CA GLY A 129 9.60 6.07 4.79
C GLY A 129 9.74 7.58 4.55
N MET A 130 9.83 7.98 3.28
CA MET A 130 9.96 9.38 2.85
C MET A 130 8.68 9.90 2.18
N GLU A 131 7.55 9.23 2.40
CA GLU A 131 6.24 9.64 1.93
C GLU A 131 5.96 11.08 2.36
N LYS A 132 5.38 11.89 1.48
CA LYS A 132 4.94 13.26 1.76
C LYS A 132 3.53 13.46 1.25
N LEU A 133 2.74 14.23 1.99
CA LEU A 133 1.47 14.74 1.47
C LEU A 133 1.72 15.54 0.19
N TYR A 134 0.82 15.39 -0.77
CA TYR A 134 0.73 16.32 -1.88
C TYR A 134 0.31 17.70 -1.37
N ARG A 135 0.47 18.73 -2.21
CA ARG A 135 -0.06 20.06 -1.89
C ARG A 135 -1.60 19.97 -1.86
N LYS A 136 -2.23 20.83 -1.06
CA LYS A 136 -3.69 20.91 -1.01
C LYS A 136 -4.25 21.17 -2.41
N GLY A 137 -5.26 20.40 -2.79
CA GLY A 137 -5.93 20.50 -4.09
C GLY A 137 -5.29 19.69 -5.23
N GLU A 138 -4.21 18.96 -4.98
CA GLU A 138 -3.59 18.06 -5.97
C GLU A 138 -4.41 16.76 -6.19
N VAL A 139 -5.23 16.38 -5.22
CA VAL A 139 -6.21 15.30 -5.34
C VAL A 139 -7.63 15.86 -5.32
N ASP A 140 -8.60 15.08 -5.78
CA ASP A 140 -10.01 15.44 -5.75
C ASP A 140 -10.57 15.42 -4.32
N ASP A 141 -11.60 16.22 -4.06
CA ASP A 141 -12.27 16.23 -2.76
C ASP A 141 -12.97 14.89 -2.51
N ILE A 142 -13.18 14.55 -1.23
CA ILE A 142 -13.95 13.36 -0.84
C ILE A 142 -15.37 13.46 -1.42
N PRO A 143 -15.79 12.51 -2.28
CA PRO A 143 -17.14 12.52 -2.82
C PRO A 143 -18.19 12.48 -1.70
N GLN A 144 -19.24 13.29 -1.83
CA GLN A 144 -20.27 13.42 -0.80
C GLN A 144 -20.90 12.08 -0.38
N TRP A 145 -21.03 11.13 -1.32
CA TRP A 145 -21.54 9.79 -1.02
C TRP A 145 -20.66 9.01 -0.04
N ILE A 146 -19.34 9.25 0.00
CA ILE A 146 -18.46 8.61 1.00
C ILE A 146 -18.82 9.13 2.39
N PHE A 147 -19.05 10.43 2.53
CA PHE A 147 -19.51 10.97 3.80
C PHE A 147 -20.86 10.40 4.21
N ASP A 148 -21.83 10.42 3.28
CA ASP A 148 -23.21 10.05 3.58
C ASP A 148 -23.39 8.56 3.85
N LEU A 149 -22.75 7.71 3.03
CA LEU A 149 -22.97 6.26 3.04
C LEU A 149 -21.93 5.51 3.87
N VAL A 150 -20.75 6.08 4.15
CA VAL A 150 -19.66 5.37 4.84
C VAL A 150 -19.25 6.08 6.14
N VAL A 151 -18.84 7.35 6.07
CA VAL A 151 -18.31 8.05 7.26
C VAL A 151 -19.40 8.28 8.31
N LYS A 152 -20.58 8.75 7.92
CA LYS A 152 -21.69 8.99 8.85
C LYS A 152 -22.07 7.73 9.65
N PRO A 153 -22.27 6.54 9.04
CA PRO A 153 -22.48 5.31 9.80
C PRO A 153 -21.36 4.97 10.79
N ILE A 154 -20.09 5.13 10.39
CA ILE A 154 -18.93 4.84 11.25
C ILE A 154 -18.89 5.78 12.46
N VAL A 155 -19.13 7.08 12.24
CA VAL A 155 -19.19 8.10 13.30
C VAL A 155 -20.39 7.84 14.23
N LYS A 156 -21.55 7.51 13.67
CA LYS A 156 -22.77 7.19 14.42
C LYS A 156 -22.57 6.01 15.39
N GLU A 157 -21.80 5.01 14.99
CA GLU A 157 -21.43 3.88 15.84
C GLU A 157 -20.31 4.19 16.85
N GLY A 158 -19.79 5.43 16.86
CA GLY A 158 -18.74 5.86 17.79
C GLY A 158 -17.38 5.22 17.51
N LEU A 159 -17.13 4.74 16.29
CA LEU A 159 -15.86 4.11 15.93
C LEU A 159 -14.72 5.13 15.78
N VAL A 160 -15.05 6.34 15.31
CA VAL A 160 -14.18 7.53 15.28
C VAL A 160 -15.02 8.79 15.54
N PRO A 161 -14.42 9.90 16.03
CA PRO A 161 -15.17 11.13 16.24
C PRO A 161 -15.56 11.81 14.92
N GLU A 162 -16.58 12.67 14.98
CA GLU A 162 -16.95 13.54 13.86
C GLU A 162 -15.76 14.43 13.46
N GLY A 163 -15.58 14.65 12.16
CA GLY A 163 -14.46 15.43 11.63
C GLY A 163 -13.11 14.71 11.60
N PHE A 164 -13.00 13.47 12.08
CA PHE A 164 -11.75 12.70 12.07
C PHE A 164 -11.26 12.34 10.66
N ILE A 165 -12.19 12.02 9.75
CA ILE A 165 -11.86 11.55 8.39
C ILE A 165 -11.72 12.74 7.44
N ASN A 166 -10.48 13.01 7.01
CA ASN A 166 -10.16 14.00 5.96
C ASN A 166 -9.47 13.38 4.73
N SER A 167 -9.22 12.06 4.75
CA SER A 167 -8.59 11.30 3.67
C SER A 167 -9.39 10.02 3.43
N ALA A 168 -9.77 9.75 2.18
CA ALA A 168 -10.44 8.52 1.78
C ALA A 168 -9.70 7.90 0.59
N VAL A 169 -9.28 6.64 0.74
CA VAL A 169 -8.58 5.91 -0.33
C VAL A 169 -9.36 4.65 -0.69
N ILE A 170 -9.81 4.56 -1.94
CA ILE A 170 -10.43 3.35 -2.48
C ILE A 170 -9.31 2.51 -3.11
N ASN A 171 -9.14 1.28 -2.65
CA ASN A 171 -8.25 0.30 -3.28
C ASN A 171 -9.12 -0.72 -4.02
N ASP A 172 -9.00 -0.74 -5.35
CA ASP A 172 -9.72 -1.66 -6.22
C ASP A 172 -8.76 -2.77 -6.69
N TYR A 173 -9.06 -4.01 -6.34
CA TYR A 173 -8.21 -5.18 -6.57
C TYR A 173 -8.84 -6.09 -7.62
N LEU A 174 -8.08 -6.37 -8.68
CA LEU A 174 -8.44 -7.42 -9.63
C LEU A 174 -8.11 -8.80 -9.05
N PRO A 175 -8.70 -9.90 -9.58
CA PRO A 175 -8.32 -11.25 -9.18
C PRO A 175 -6.81 -11.50 -9.25
N GLY A 176 -6.23 -12.00 -8.15
CA GLY A 176 -4.79 -12.19 -7.98
C GLY A 176 -4.01 -10.93 -7.58
N GLY A 177 -4.69 -9.78 -7.48
CA GLY A 177 -4.14 -8.55 -6.93
C GLY A 177 -3.79 -8.70 -5.45
N CYS A 178 -2.71 -8.03 -5.03
CA CYS A 178 -2.27 -8.05 -3.64
C CYS A 178 -1.57 -6.74 -3.28
N ILE A 179 -1.28 -6.57 -2.00
CA ILE A 179 -0.44 -5.51 -1.47
C ILE A 179 0.79 -6.14 -0.80
N VAL A 180 1.95 -5.56 -1.08
CA VAL A 180 3.21 -5.95 -0.42
C VAL A 180 3.16 -5.49 1.04
N SER A 181 3.91 -6.18 1.90
CA SER A 181 4.12 -5.78 3.30
C SER A 181 4.56 -4.32 3.40
N HIS A 182 3.83 -3.57 4.21
CA HIS A 182 4.05 -2.15 4.50
C HIS A 182 3.41 -1.81 5.84
N ILE A 183 3.73 -0.64 6.35
CA ILE A 183 3.05 0.00 7.48
C ILE A 183 2.49 1.30 6.95
N ASP A 184 1.23 1.62 7.25
CA ASP A 184 0.67 2.92 6.90
C ASP A 184 1.51 4.05 7.53
N PRO A 185 2.01 5.02 6.75
CA PRO A 185 3.01 5.98 7.19
C PRO A 185 2.63 6.70 8.49
N PRO A 186 3.34 6.45 9.61
CA PRO A 186 2.98 7.00 10.92
C PRO A 186 3.18 8.51 11.02
N HIS A 187 4.03 9.08 10.17
CA HIS A 187 4.24 10.52 10.09
C HIS A 187 3.20 11.23 9.20
N ILE A 188 2.26 10.50 8.58
CA ILE A 188 1.19 11.05 7.74
C ILE A 188 -0.18 10.81 8.37
N PHE A 189 -0.43 9.60 8.84
CA PHE A 189 -1.77 9.19 9.27
C PHE A 189 -1.88 9.13 10.79
N GLU A 190 -2.88 9.80 11.34
CA GLU A 190 -3.33 9.57 12.71
C GLU A 190 -3.96 8.17 12.84
N ARG A 191 -4.00 7.65 14.06
CA ARG A 191 -4.67 6.37 14.39
C ARG A 191 -6.04 6.64 15.05
N PRO A 192 -7.04 5.76 14.87
CA PRO A 192 -6.98 4.48 14.16
C PRO A 192 -7.01 4.63 12.64
N ILE A 193 -6.41 3.67 11.93
CA ILE A 193 -6.70 3.45 10.51
C ILE A 193 -8.02 2.70 10.39
N VAL A 194 -8.97 3.25 9.65
CA VAL A 194 -10.29 2.65 9.41
C VAL A 194 -10.36 2.14 7.98
N SER A 195 -10.75 0.87 7.82
CA SER A 195 -10.97 0.24 6.51
C SER A 195 -12.34 -0.43 6.46
N VAL A 196 -12.97 -0.42 5.29
CA VAL A 196 -14.24 -1.11 5.02
C VAL A 196 -14.07 -1.93 3.74
N SER A 197 -14.54 -3.17 3.74
CA SER A 197 -14.41 -4.07 2.58
C SER A 197 -15.72 -4.26 1.83
N PHE A 198 -15.62 -4.33 0.50
CA PHE A 198 -16.75 -4.45 -0.44
C PHE A 198 -16.44 -5.52 -1.50
N PHE A 199 -17.47 -5.88 -2.28
CA PHE A 199 -17.51 -6.87 -3.37
C PHE A 199 -17.31 -8.34 -2.95
N SER A 200 -16.26 -8.65 -2.20
CA SER A 200 -15.92 -10.03 -1.85
C SER A 200 -15.19 -10.11 -0.51
N ASP A 201 -15.33 -11.26 0.16
CA ASP A 201 -14.56 -11.58 1.34
C ASP A 201 -13.07 -11.76 1.00
N CYS A 202 -12.19 -11.37 1.91
CA CYS A 202 -10.75 -11.51 1.77
C CYS A 202 -10.07 -11.77 3.13
N ALA A 203 -8.75 -11.66 3.16
CA ALA A 203 -7.99 -11.77 4.40
C ALA A 203 -6.87 -10.72 4.45
N LEU A 204 -6.71 -10.09 5.61
CA LEU A 204 -5.60 -9.20 5.92
C LEU A 204 -4.56 -9.95 6.76
N SER A 205 -3.33 -9.99 6.26
CA SER A 205 -2.24 -10.76 6.88
C SER A 205 -1.22 -9.84 7.53
N PHE A 206 -0.88 -10.12 8.78
CA PHE A 206 0.06 -9.35 9.59
C PHE A 206 1.37 -10.13 9.81
N GLY A 207 2.50 -9.42 9.90
CA GLY A 207 3.82 -10.03 10.08
C GLY A 207 4.35 -10.78 8.85
N CYS A 208 3.89 -10.42 7.65
CA CYS A 208 4.37 -11.00 6.40
C CYS A 208 5.68 -10.34 5.93
N ARG A 209 6.65 -11.17 5.53
CA ARG A 209 7.84 -10.74 4.77
C ARG A 209 7.69 -11.22 3.33
N PHE A 210 7.87 -10.31 2.38
CA PHE A 210 7.85 -10.65 0.96
C PHE A 210 9.26 -10.92 0.46
N SER A 211 9.40 -11.91 -0.41
CA SER A 211 10.52 -12.03 -1.31
C SER A 211 10.04 -11.92 -2.75
N PHE A 212 10.86 -11.30 -3.59
CA PHE A 212 10.56 -11.06 -5.00
C PHE A 212 11.44 -11.97 -5.86
N ARG A 213 10.92 -12.39 -7.02
CA ARG A 213 11.56 -13.29 -8.00
C ARG A 213 11.75 -14.74 -7.51
N PRO A 214 10.69 -15.56 -7.39
CA PRO A 214 9.26 -15.26 -7.58
C PRO A 214 8.65 -14.60 -6.34
N ILE A 215 7.41 -14.08 -6.44
CA ILE A 215 6.69 -13.55 -5.28
C ILE A 215 6.44 -14.71 -4.30
N ARG A 216 6.99 -14.60 -3.09
CA ARG A 216 6.69 -15.48 -1.96
C ARG A 216 6.45 -14.65 -0.72
N THR A 217 5.66 -15.19 0.19
CA THR A 217 5.39 -14.61 1.50
C THR A 217 5.75 -15.61 2.59
N THR A 218 6.25 -15.12 3.72
CA THR A 218 6.36 -15.93 4.94
C THR A 218 4.97 -16.25 5.48
N LYS A 219 4.88 -17.30 6.32
CA LYS A 219 3.64 -17.54 7.08
C LYS A 219 3.35 -16.28 7.93
N PRO A 220 2.15 -15.68 7.84
CA PRO A 220 1.77 -14.55 8.67
C PRO A 220 1.84 -14.88 10.16
N VAL A 221 2.07 -13.85 10.98
CA VAL A 221 1.91 -13.92 12.43
C VAL A 221 0.43 -14.07 12.76
N PHE A 222 -0.43 -13.26 12.12
CA PHE A 222 -1.87 -13.28 12.31
C PHE A 222 -2.57 -13.07 10.97
N VAL A 223 -3.71 -13.74 10.77
CA VAL A 223 -4.57 -13.57 9.59
C VAL A 223 -5.95 -13.19 10.08
N LEU A 224 -6.41 -12.02 9.66
CA LEU A 224 -7.74 -11.52 9.93
C LEU A 224 -8.63 -11.78 8.70
N PRO A 225 -9.66 -12.64 8.79
CA PRO A 225 -10.72 -12.66 7.78
C PRO A 225 -11.39 -11.29 7.70
N ILE A 226 -11.62 -10.80 6.49
CA ILE A 226 -12.33 -9.54 6.27
C ILE A 226 -13.46 -9.78 5.28
N ASP A 227 -14.66 -9.91 5.84
CA ASP A 227 -15.87 -10.12 5.07
C ASP A 227 -16.37 -8.82 4.41
N ARG A 228 -17.17 -8.97 3.36
CA ARG A 228 -17.92 -7.87 2.75
C ARG A 228 -18.79 -7.16 3.80
N GLY A 229 -18.71 -5.83 3.84
CA GLY A 229 -19.44 -4.96 4.76
C GLY A 229 -18.82 -4.81 6.16
N CYS A 230 -17.67 -5.47 6.43
CA CYS A 230 -16.97 -5.32 7.69
C CYS A 230 -16.09 -4.07 7.72
N VAL A 231 -16.16 -3.36 8.85
CA VAL A 231 -15.27 -2.26 9.23
C VAL A 231 -14.17 -2.84 10.11
N THR A 232 -12.92 -2.53 9.78
CA THR A 232 -11.73 -2.93 10.56
C THR A 232 -10.95 -1.68 10.97
N LEU A 233 -10.70 -1.54 12.27
CA LEU A 233 -9.89 -0.49 12.87
C LEU A 233 -8.55 -1.08 13.31
N LEU A 234 -7.46 -0.41 12.93
CA LEU A 234 -6.10 -0.72 13.36
C LEU A 234 -5.57 0.43 14.22
N ARG A 235 -5.09 0.13 15.43
CA ARG A 235 -4.55 1.12 16.39
C ARG A 235 -3.06 1.00 16.59
#